data_AF-A0A9P3KTQ0-F1
#
_entry.id   AF-A0A9P3KTQ0-F1
#
_cell.length_a   1.000
_cell.length_b   1.000
_cell.length_c   1.000
_cell.angle_alpha   90.00
_cell.angle_beta   90.00
_cell.angle_gamma   90.00
#
_symmetry.space_group_name_H-M   'P 1'
#
loop_
_entity.id
_entity.type
_entity.pdbx_description
1 polymer ?
#
loop_
_entity_poly.entity_id
_entity_poly.type
_entity_poly.pdbx_seq_one_letter_code
_entity_poly.pdbx_strand_id
1 'polypeptide(L)'
;MAHDRASRRLLACRSRAFAAAVVALGSFAVASLASAPPSIRGVAPQDWAHFSGSTVACRDGSRWIAASRVNDDFCDCADGTDEPGTSACALARFYCRNRGHTPLSLFSSRVNDGICDCCDGSDEYASGAGCNDTCVQMGAEARSQLAADVAAVREGVKLRGKAIVGHVANREKWEREVKDIEERRAELVEQEKALRAHIHSLAASAALPPSLLLLALLALLLCHRPLRSLLRRPLLVCLACLRCVWRSLCPCMAAARSTHSTPGGQQQHHSARRRSKLLQGH
;
A
#
# COMPACT_ATOMS: atom_id res chain seq x y z
N MET A 1 58.28 -23.80 -49.43
CA MET A 1 58.45 -24.51 -48.14
C MET A 1 59.43 -23.78 -47.20
N ALA A 2 59.25 -22.49 -46.93
CA ALA A 2 60.15 -21.71 -46.06
C ALA A 2 59.44 -20.87 -44.98
N HIS A 3 58.10 -20.77 -45.01
CA HIS A 3 57.34 -19.97 -44.04
C HIS A 3 56.85 -20.74 -42.80
N ASP A 4 56.99 -22.08 -42.75
CA ASP A 4 56.41 -22.91 -41.67
C ASP A 4 57.42 -23.38 -40.59
N ARG A 5 58.70 -22.96 -40.70
CA ARG A 5 59.73 -23.28 -39.69
C ARG A 5 60.00 -22.16 -38.69
N ALA A 6 59.62 -20.91 -39.01
CA ALA A 6 59.85 -19.76 -38.12
C ALA A 6 58.88 -19.74 -36.92
N SER A 7 57.63 -20.16 -37.11
CA SER A 7 56.59 -20.08 -36.06
C SER A 7 56.77 -21.13 -34.96
N ARG A 8 57.39 -22.28 -35.26
CA ARG A 8 57.59 -23.37 -34.27
C ARG A 8 58.77 -23.13 -33.32
N ARG A 9 59.71 -22.23 -33.65
CA ARG A 9 60.85 -21.91 -32.77
C ARG A 9 60.55 -20.82 -31.73
N LEU A 10 59.52 -20.00 -31.94
CA LEU A 10 59.14 -18.94 -30.99
C LEU A 10 58.30 -19.44 -29.81
N LEU A 11 57.63 -20.59 -29.90
CA LEU A 11 56.84 -21.15 -28.79
C LEU A 11 57.67 -21.95 -27.77
N ALA A 12 58.88 -22.40 -28.11
CA ALA A 12 59.70 -23.22 -27.20
C ALA A 12 60.59 -22.38 -26.26
N CYS A 13 60.72 -21.06 -26.48
CA CYS A 13 61.57 -20.20 -25.65
C CYS A 13 60.81 -19.46 -24.53
N ARG A 14 59.46 -19.46 -24.55
CA ARG A 14 58.64 -18.83 -23.48
C ARG A 14 58.28 -19.78 -22.33
N SER A 15 58.51 -21.08 -22.48
CA SER A 15 58.12 -22.11 -21.51
C SER A 15 59.21 -22.51 -20.50
N ARG A 16 60.45 -22.00 -20.63
CA ARG A 16 61.53 -22.29 -19.67
C ARG A 16 61.92 -21.12 -18.76
N ALA A 17 61.52 -19.90 -19.06
CA ALA A 17 61.79 -18.73 -18.20
C ALA A 17 60.75 -18.54 -17.08
N PHE A 18 59.59 -19.19 -17.17
CA PHE A 18 58.52 -19.05 -16.15
C PHE A 18 58.64 -20.07 -15.00
N ALA A 19 59.46 -21.11 -15.15
CA ALA A 19 59.60 -22.18 -14.15
C ALA A 19 60.64 -21.88 -13.05
N ALA A 20 61.43 -20.81 -13.17
CA ALA A 20 62.50 -20.48 -12.21
C ALA A 20 62.13 -19.35 -11.22
N ALA A 21 60.99 -18.67 -11.39
CA ALA A 21 60.59 -17.54 -10.53
C ALA A 21 59.53 -17.90 -9.47
N VAL A 22 58.97 -19.12 -9.48
CA VAL A 22 57.89 -19.52 -8.55
C VAL A 22 58.41 -20.27 -7.31
N VAL A 23 59.68 -20.66 -7.28
CA VAL A 23 60.26 -21.46 -6.17
C VAL A 23 60.81 -20.60 -5.02
N ALA A 24 60.79 -19.26 -5.11
CA ALA A 24 61.34 -18.36 -4.08
C ALA A 24 60.28 -17.59 -3.25
N LEU A 25 59.04 -18.09 -3.15
CA LEU A 25 58.01 -17.53 -2.25
C LEU A 25 57.36 -18.59 -1.35
N GLY A 26 57.97 -19.78 -1.24
CA GLY A 26 57.54 -20.80 -0.29
C GLY A 26 58.42 -20.79 0.95
N SER A 27 58.08 -20.00 1.97
CA SER A 27 58.27 -20.31 3.41
C SER A 27 57.87 -19.14 4.30
N PHE A 28 57.28 -19.50 5.44
CA PHE A 28 56.79 -18.65 6.54
C PHE A 28 55.46 -17.93 6.34
N ALA A 29 54.41 -18.70 6.04
CA ALA A 29 53.18 -18.50 6.81
C ALA A 29 53.41 -19.14 8.19
N VAL A 30 53.91 -18.36 9.15
CA VAL A 30 53.69 -18.70 10.56
C VAL A 30 52.18 -18.60 10.74
N ALA A 31 51.51 -19.74 10.76
CA ALA A 31 50.17 -19.81 11.30
C ALA A 31 50.30 -19.39 12.75
N SER A 32 49.98 -18.13 13.05
CA SER A 32 49.74 -17.72 14.42
C SER A 32 48.67 -18.66 14.96
N LEU A 33 49.07 -19.59 15.84
CA LEU A 33 48.16 -20.09 16.86
C LEU A 33 47.85 -18.88 17.74
N ALA A 34 46.99 -17.98 17.27
CA ALA A 34 46.28 -17.10 18.15
C ALA A 34 45.46 -18.04 19.02
N SER A 35 45.92 -18.31 20.25
CA SER A 35 45.08 -18.98 21.23
C SER A 35 43.79 -18.17 21.26
N ALA A 36 42.66 -18.82 20.98
CA ALA A 36 41.37 -18.15 21.10
C ALA A 36 41.37 -17.46 22.47
N PRO A 37 41.03 -16.15 22.53
CA PRO A 37 41.00 -15.45 23.81
C PRO A 37 40.13 -16.27 24.77
N PRO A 38 40.53 -16.36 26.06
CA PRO A 38 39.82 -17.16 27.03
C PRO A 38 38.34 -16.75 26.99
N SER A 39 37.47 -17.72 26.70
CA SER A 39 36.04 -17.46 26.62
C SER A 39 35.51 -17.28 28.05
N ILE A 40 35.24 -16.05 28.43
CA ILE A 40 34.64 -15.73 29.72
C ILE A 40 33.14 -15.97 29.61
N ARG A 41 32.59 -16.70 30.59
CA ARG A 41 31.17 -17.04 30.65
C ARG A 41 30.32 -15.78 30.63
N GLY A 42 29.24 -15.81 29.84
CA GLY A 42 28.28 -14.71 29.75
C GLY A 42 28.77 -13.46 29.02
N VAL A 43 29.99 -13.46 28.47
CA VAL A 43 30.54 -12.32 27.71
C VAL A 43 30.38 -12.54 26.21
N ALA A 44 29.87 -11.52 25.52
CA ALA A 44 29.77 -11.50 24.07
C ALA A 44 31.17 -11.48 23.43
N PRO A 45 31.41 -12.14 22.27
CA PRO A 45 32.75 -12.20 21.69
C PRO A 45 33.36 -10.85 21.33
N GLN A 46 32.53 -9.84 21.06
CA GLN A 46 33.00 -8.48 20.80
C GLN A 46 33.65 -7.85 22.05
N ASP A 47 33.25 -8.30 23.24
CA ASP A 47 33.69 -7.76 24.51
C ASP A 47 34.82 -8.55 25.16
N TRP A 48 35.20 -9.72 24.64
CA TRP A 48 36.27 -10.55 25.23
C TRP A 48 37.60 -9.81 25.41
N ALA A 49 37.92 -8.86 24.52
CA ALA A 49 39.13 -8.05 24.64
C ALA A 49 39.12 -7.18 25.91
N HIS A 50 37.95 -6.67 26.33
CA HIS A 50 37.78 -5.84 27.54
C HIS A 50 38.19 -6.59 28.81
N PHE A 51 37.99 -7.91 28.82
CA PHE A 51 38.23 -8.76 29.98
C PHE A 51 39.54 -9.58 29.88
N SER A 52 40.38 -9.31 28.88
CA SER A 52 41.59 -10.10 28.62
C SER A 52 42.81 -9.71 29.47
N GLY A 53 42.75 -8.59 30.19
CA GLY A 53 43.83 -8.08 31.04
C GLY A 53 43.83 -8.64 32.47
N SER A 54 44.83 -8.28 33.27
CA SER A 54 44.88 -8.60 34.70
C SER A 54 43.94 -7.73 35.54
N THR A 55 43.52 -6.59 35.00
CA THR A 55 42.54 -5.68 35.58
C THR A 55 41.47 -5.35 34.54
N VAL A 56 40.25 -5.13 35.02
CA VAL A 56 39.08 -4.79 34.21
C VAL A 56 38.50 -3.49 34.76
N ALA A 57 38.23 -2.52 33.88
CA ALA A 57 37.52 -1.31 34.26
C ALA A 57 36.01 -1.55 34.23
N CYS A 58 35.29 -1.11 35.26
CA CYS A 58 33.85 -0.97 35.19
C CYS A 58 33.49 0.02 34.07
N ARG A 59 32.48 -0.26 33.24
CA ARG A 59 32.15 0.59 32.07
C ARG A 59 31.51 1.92 32.46
N ASP A 60 30.90 1.97 33.65
CA ASP A 60 30.43 3.19 34.30
C ASP A 60 31.56 4.15 34.72
N GLY A 61 32.83 3.71 34.64
CA GLY A 61 34.00 4.49 35.03
C GLY A 61 34.20 4.62 36.54
N SER A 62 33.47 3.83 37.35
CA SER A 62 33.51 3.93 38.81
C SER A 62 34.86 3.50 39.40
N ARG A 63 35.38 2.34 38.96
CA ARG A 63 36.64 1.78 39.47
C ARG A 63 37.28 0.77 38.50
N TRP A 64 38.51 0.38 38.83
CA TRP A 64 39.20 -0.76 38.24
C TRP A 64 39.19 -1.92 39.24
N ILE A 65 38.87 -3.12 38.76
CA ILE A 65 38.86 -4.36 39.55
C ILE A 65 39.93 -5.32 39.02
N ALA A 66 40.36 -6.25 39.86
CA ALA A 66 41.22 -7.34 39.42
C ALA A 66 40.40 -8.34 38.58
N ALA A 67 41.03 -8.98 37.59
CA ALA A 67 40.35 -9.99 36.77
C ALA A 67 39.82 -11.19 37.58
N SER A 68 40.37 -11.44 38.77
CA SER A 68 39.86 -12.46 39.71
C SER A 68 38.51 -12.14 40.32
N ARG A 69 38.06 -10.89 40.22
CA ARG A 69 36.75 -10.43 40.68
C ARG A 69 35.69 -10.40 39.58
N VAL A 70 36.02 -10.95 38.41
CA VAL A 70 35.06 -11.10 37.33
C VAL A 70 34.40 -12.46 37.49
N ASN A 71 33.06 -12.49 37.59
CA ASN A 71 32.27 -13.68 37.87
C ASN A 71 32.64 -14.34 39.21
N ASP A 72 32.84 -13.53 40.25
CA ASP A 72 33.12 -14.04 41.60
C ASP A 72 31.86 -14.11 42.49
N ASP A 73 30.68 -13.92 41.89
CA ASP A 73 29.36 -13.92 42.52
C ASP A 73 29.18 -12.78 43.53
N PHE A 74 29.95 -11.69 43.37
CA PHE A 74 29.83 -10.47 44.14
C PHE A 74 29.78 -9.23 43.23
N CYS A 75 28.88 -8.30 43.54
CA CYS A 75 28.69 -7.10 42.70
C CYS A 75 29.59 -5.93 43.13
N ASP A 76 30.72 -5.75 42.46
CA ASP A 76 31.68 -4.66 42.64
C ASP A 76 31.42 -3.45 41.74
N CYS A 77 30.94 -3.65 40.50
CA CYS A 77 30.62 -2.56 39.58
C CYS A 77 29.12 -2.21 39.63
N ALA A 78 28.78 -0.92 39.68
CA ALA A 78 27.37 -0.51 39.76
C ALA A 78 26.58 -0.82 38.47
N ASP A 79 27.28 -0.91 37.33
CA ASP A 79 26.72 -1.32 36.05
C ASP A 79 26.69 -2.85 35.82
N GLY A 80 27.27 -3.63 36.73
CA GLY A 80 27.38 -5.09 36.62
C GLY A 80 28.36 -5.58 35.56
N THR A 81 29.33 -4.77 35.14
CA THR A 81 30.38 -5.17 34.17
C THR A 81 31.16 -6.40 34.63
N ASP A 82 31.36 -6.55 35.93
CA ASP A 82 32.14 -7.57 36.61
C ASP A 82 31.44 -8.93 36.69
N GLU A 83 30.10 -8.96 36.63
CA GLU A 83 29.31 -10.19 36.78
C GLU A 83 28.53 -10.58 35.51
N PRO A 84 29.16 -10.70 34.32
CA PRO A 84 28.47 -11.07 33.09
C PRO A 84 27.98 -12.53 33.07
N GLY A 85 28.56 -13.39 33.91
CA GLY A 85 28.38 -14.84 33.95
C GLY A 85 27.63 -15.37 35.18
N THR A 86 27.19 -14.49 36.08
CA THR A 86 26.49 -14.83 37.34
C THR A 86 25.21 -14.00 37.50
N SER A 87 24.48 -14.23 38.59
CA SER A 87 23.28 -13.48 38.96
C SER A 87 23.52 -12.35 39.97
N ALA A 88 24.77 -12.07 40.35
CA ALA A 88 25.10 -11.22 41.49
C ALA A 88 24.76 -9.72 41.29
N CYS A 89 24.85 -9.21 40.06
CA CYS A 89 24.53 -7.81 39.75
C CYS A 89 23.20 -7.67 39.01
N ALA A 90 22.26 -6.85 39.51
CA ALA A 90 20.94 -6.65 38.90
C ALA A 90 20.96 -6.05 37.48
N LEU A 91 21.96 -5.25 37.13
CA LEU A 91 22.09 -4.62 35.81
C LEU A 91 22.92 -5.44 34.81
N ALA A 92 23.57 -6.51 35.28
CA ALA A 92 24.39 -7.36 34.44
C ALA A 92 23.53 -8.11 33.41
N ARG A 93 24.17 -8.42 32.28
CA ARG A 93 23.55 -9.15 31.18
C ARG A 93 24.38 -10.37 30.83
N PHE A 94 23.73 -11.52 30.80
CA PHE A 94 24.34 -12.78 30.41
C PHE A 94 24.20 -13.01 28.91
N TYR A 95 25.29 -13.35 28.23
CA TYR A 95 25.30 -13.65 26.81
C TYR A 95 25.30 -15.16 26.54
N CYS A 96 24.18 -15.68 26.02
CA CYS A 96 24.09 -17.03 25.47
C CYS A 96 24.76 -17.05 24.08
N ARG A 97 25.73 -17.94 23.88
CA ARG A 97 26.43 -18.03 22.59
C ARG A 97 25.56 -18.67 21.53
N ASN A 98 24.72 -19.64 21.92
CA ASN A 98 23.74 -20.33 21.09
C ASN A 98 24.32 -20.78 19.75
N ARG A 99 25.41 -21.57 19.77
CA ARG A 99 26.10 -21.98 18.53
C ARG A 99 25.14 -22.74 17.61
N GLY A 100 25.04 -22.28 16.36
CA GLY A 100 24.09 -22.85 15.38
C GLY A 100 22.70 -22.20 15.39
N HIS A 101 22.44 -21.28 16.32
CA HIS A 101 21.27 -20.41 16.37
C HIS A 101 21.69 -18.94 16.51
N THR A 102 20.72 -18.04 16.58
CA THR A 102 20.90 -16.64 16.96
C THR A 102 21.29 -16.51 18.45
N PRO A 103 22.33 -15.72 18.78
CA PRO A 103 22.71 -15.45 20.17
C PRO A 103 21.63 -14.69 20.92
N LEU A 104 21.60 -14.85 22.23
CA LEU A 104 20.60 -14.23 23.12
C LEU A 104 21.30 -13.54 24.28
N SER A 105 20.74 -12.44 24.76
CA SER A 105 21.21 -11.76 25.96
C SER A 105 20.11 -11.74 27.00
N LEU A 106 20.37 -12.34 28.16
CA LEU A 106 19.46 -12.47 29.28
C LEU A 106 19.81 -11.45 30.38
N PHE A 107 18.85 -11.21 31.27
CA PHE A 107 19.14 -10.52 32.53
C PHE A 107 19.83 -11.49 33.48
N SER A 108 20.74 -10.99 34.31
CA SER A 108 21.47 -11.76 35.32
C SER A 108 20.55 -12.56 36.26
N SER A 109 19.33 -12.07 36.52
CA SER A 109 18.33 -12.76 37.35
C SER A 109 17.90 -14.12 36.82
N ARG A 110 18.19 -14.43 35.54
CA ARG A 110 17.86 -15.71 34.88
C ARG A 110 19.06 -16.66 34.82
N VAL A 111 20.16 -16.32 35.47
CA VAL A 111 21.34 -17.17 35.52
C VAL A 111 21.22 -18.03 36.77
N ASN A 112 21.20 -19.36 36.59
CA ASN A 112 21.01 -20.34 37.65
C ASN A 112 19.70 -20.20 38.44
N ASP A 113 18.61 -19.78 37.78
CA ASP A 113 17.29 -19.65 38.44
C ASP A 113 16.47 -20.96 38.37
N GLY A 114 17.02 -22.00 37.74
CA GLY A 114 16.40 -23.31 37.54
C GLY A 114 15.60 -23.43 36.23
N ILE A 115 15.58 -22.39 35.39
CA ILE A 115 14.84 -22.35 34.12
C ILE A 115 15.83 -22.28 32.95
N CYS A 116 15.66 -23.14 31.94
CA CYS A 116 16.49 -23.11 30.74
C CYS A 116 16.00 -22.04 29.75
N ASP A 117 16.62 -20.86 29.74
CA ASP A 117 16.35 -19.77 28.80
C ASP A 117 17.28 -19.80 27.57
N CYS A 118 18.55 -20.17 27.73
CA CYS A 118 19.45 -20.34 26.59
C CYS A 118 19.19 -21.69 25.89
N CYS A 119 19.18 -21.72 24.55
CA CYS A 119 19.03 -23.00 23.83
C CYS A 119 20.23 -23.94 24.02
N ASP A 120 21.40 -23.39 24.40
CA ASP A 120 22.61 -24.15 24.71
C ASP A 120 22.70 -24.53 26.20
N GLY A 121 21.73 -24.10 27.02
CA GLY A 121 21.68 -24.34 28.47
C GLY A 121 22.81 -23.69 29.27
N SER A 122 23.52 -22.70 28.69
CA SER A 122 24.72 -22.12 29.31
C SER A 122 24.43 -21.23 30.52
N ASP A 123 23.19 -20.80 30.67
CA ASP A 123 22.63 -20.04 31.80
C ASP A 123 22.51 -20.88 33.08
N GLU A 124 22.22 -22.17 32.97
CA GLU A 124 21.94 -23.06 34.10
C GLU A 124 23.12 -24.00 34.41
N TYR A 125 24.30 -23.43 34.64
CA TYR A 125 25.53 -24.20 34.83
C TYR A 125 25.77 -24.70 36.27
N ALA A 126 25.07 -24.14 37.25
CA ALA A 126 25.23 -24.44 38.67
C ALA A 126 23.91 -24.72 39.43
N SER A 127 22.74 -24.49 38.81
CA SER A 127 21.43 -24.74 39.43
C SER A 127 21.05 -26.22 39.57
N GLY A 128 21.70 -27.10 38.80
CA GLY A 128 21.32 -28.51 38.70
C GLY A 128 20.14 -28.79 37.76
N ALA A 129 19.66 -27.78 37.02
CA ALA A 129 18.69 -27.98 35.95
C ALA A 129 19.32 -28.76 34.77
N GLY A 130 18.61 -29.77 34.26
CA GLY A 130 19.08 -30.61 33.16
C GLY A 130 18.81 -29.98 31.78
N CYS A 131 19.47 -28.87 31.45
CA CYS A 131 19.27 -28.18 30.18
C CYS A 131 20.02 -28.87 29.02
N ASN A 132 19.29 -29.25 27.97
CA ASN A 132 19.85 -29.89 26.77
C ASN A 132 20.10 -28.85 25.66
N ASP A 133 21.21 -28.99 24.93
CA ASP A 133 21.51 -28.15 23.76
C ASP A 133 20.58 -28.49 22.58
N THR A 134 19.69 -27.55 22.25
CA THR A 134 18.74 -27.64 21.13
C THR A 134 19.00 -26.62 20.02
N CYS A 135 20.08 -25.84 20.12
CA CYS A 135 20.34 -24.69 19.25
C CYS A 135 20.43 -25.06 17.76
N VAL A 136 21.05 -26.19 17.43
CA VAL A 136 21.20 -26.62 16.02
C VAL A 136 19.84 -26.93 15.38
N GLN A 137 18.94 -27.56 16.14
CA GLN A 137 17.60 -27.91 15.65
C GLN A 137 16.76 -26.65 15.45
N MET A 138 16.67 -25.80 16.47
CA MET A 138 15.98 -24.51 16.40
C MET A 138 16.55 -23.64 15.27
N GLY A 139 17.88 -23.64 15.09
CA GLY A 139 18.55 -22.82 14.09
C GLY A 139 18.37 -23.35 12.67
N ALA A 140 18.19 -24.66 12.50
CA ALA A 140 17.79 -25.23 11.22
C ALA A 140 16.36 -24.83 10.85
N GLU A 141 15.43 -24.91 11.81
CA GLU A 141 14.04 -24.51 11.62
C GLU A 141 13.92 -23.01 11.29
N ALA A 142 14.56 -22.13 12.07
CA ALA A 142 14.55 -20.69 11.84
C ALA A 142 15.10 -20.32 10.46
N ARG A 143 16.17 -20.98 9.99
CA ARG A 143 16.72 -20.77 8.64
C ARG A 143 15.77 -21.25 7.55
N SER A 144 15.07 -22.37 7.78
CA SER A 144 14.06 -22.87 6.83
C SER A 144 12.89 -21.91 6.70
N GLN A 145 12.37 -21.40 7.83
CA GLN A 145 11.29 -20.42 7.84
C GLN A 145 11.71 -19.11 7.16
N LEU A 146 12.89 -18.58 7.51
CA LEU A 146 13.42 -17.37 6.89
C LEU A 146 13.61 -17.53 5.37
N ALA A 147 14.07 -18.70 4.90
CA ALA A 147 14.21 -18.97 3.48
C ALA A 147 12.87 -18.93 2.74
N ALA A 148 11.81 -19.49 3.35
CA ALA A 148 10.45 -19.43 2.80
C ALA A 148 9.92 -18.00 2.75
N ASP A 149 10.11 -17.22 3.82
CA ASP A 149 9.68 -15.82 3.88
C ASP A 149 10.40 -14.95 2.85
N VAL A 150 11.72 -15.11 2.72
CA VAL A 150 12.52 -14.39 1.73
C VAL A 150 12.05 -14.73 0.31
N ALA A 151 11.72 -16.00 0.03
CA ALA A 151 11.18 -16.40 -1.25
C ALA A 151 9.82 -15.73 -1.54
N ALA A 152 8.91 -15.73 -0.56
CA ALA A 152 7.60 -15.08 -0.69
C ALA A 152 7.73 -13.56 -0.92
N VAL A 153 8.55 -12.88 -0.14
CA VAL A 153 8.82 -11.45 -0.29
C VAL A 153 9.43 -11.14 -1.66
N ARG A 154 10.34 -11.97 -2.14
CA ARG A 154 10.98 -11.78 -3.46
C ARG A 154 9.97 -11.84 -4.60
N GLU A 155 9.02 -12.78 -4.57
CA GLU A 155 7.95 -12.84 -5.56
C GLU A 155 7.00 -11.64 -5.44
N GLY A 156 6.65 -11.23 -4.20
CA GLY A 156 5.86 -10.04 -3.95
C GLY A 156 6.49 -8.76 -4.52
N VAL A 157 7.81 -8.60 -4.36
CA VAL A 157 8.57 -7.46 -4.92
C VAL A 157 8.53 -7.45 -6.45
N LYS A 158 8.62 -8.61 -7.12
CA LYS A 158 8.51 -8.70 -8.59
C LYS A 158 7.14 -8.26 -9.09
N LEU A 159 6.06 -8.75 -8.45
CA LEU A 159 4.69 -8.38 -8.81
C LEU A 159 4.45 -6.88 -8.61
N ARG A 160 4.86 -6.35 -7.46
CA ARG A 160 4.78 -4.92 -7.16
C ARG A 160 5.56 -4.09 -8.19
N GLY A 161 6.76 -4.53 -8.58
CA GLY A 161 7.56 -3.87 -9.61
C GLY A 161 6.84 -3.77 -10.95
N LYS A 162 6.23 -4.87 -11.42
CA LYS A 162 5.43 -4.86 -12.67
C LYS A 162 4.22 -3.93 -12.58
N ALA A 163 3.51 -3.95 -11.45
CA ALA A 163 2.35 -3.09 -11.23
C ALA A 163 2.75 -1.61 -11.26
N ILE A 164 3.84 -1.22 -10.59
CA ILE A 164 4.35 0.16 -10.60
C ILE A 164 4.66 0.61 -12.02
N VAL A 165 5.42 -0.19 -12.78
CA VAL A 165 5.77 0.15 -14.18
C VAL A 165 4.51 0.28 -15.04
N GLY A 166 3.54 -0.62 -14.89
CA GLY A 166 2.26 -0.56 -15.61
C GLY A 166 1.46 0.69 -15.25
N HIS A 167 1.40 1.07 -13.97
CA HIS A 167 0.70 2.28 -13.53
C HIS A 167 1.37 3.56 -14.05
N VAL A 168 2.71 3.61 -14.07
CA VAL A 168 3.45 4.75 -14.63
C VAL A 168 3.19 4.87 -16.14
N ALA A 169 3.29 3.78 -16.90
CA ALA A 169 3.02 3.78 -18.33
C ALA A 169 1.57 4.17 -18.66
N ASN A 170 0.60 3.68 -17.89
CA ASN A 170 -0.79 4.09 -18.03
C ASN A 170 -0.97 5.57 -17.71
N ARG A 171 -0.31 6.10 -16.69
CA ARG A 171 -0.38 7.53 -16.34
C ARG A 171 0.10 8.41 -17.50
N GLU A 172 1.25 8.09 -18.09
CA GLU A 172 1.79 8.81 -19.26
C GLU A 172 0.88 8.70 -20.50
N LYS A 173 0.16 7.58 -20.64
CA LYS A 173 -0.85 7.42 -21.70
C LYS A 173 -2.06 8.32 -21.45
N TRP A 174 -2.65 8.28 -20.26
CA TRP A 174 -3.81 9.10 -19.91
C TRP A 174 -3.48 10.59 -19.95
N GLU A 175 -2.28 11.00 -19.53
CA GLU A 175 -1.81 12.39 -19.65
C GLU A 175 -1.77 12.87 -21.11
N ARG A 176 -1.40 12.01 -22.07
CA ARG A 176 -1.44 12.35 -23.50
C ARG A 176 -2.87 12.42 -24.04
N GLU A 177 -3.73 11.49 -23.66
CA GLU A 177 -5.13 11.48 -24.09
C GLU A 177 -5.90 12.70 -23.55
N VAL A 178 -5.65 13.10 -22.30
CA VAL A 178 -6.22 14.32 -21.72
C VAL A 178 -5.81 15.54 -22.55
N LYS A 179 -4.54 15.66 -22.95
CA LYS A 179 -4.08 16.77 -23.80
C LYS A 179 -4.78 16.80 -25.17
N ASP A 180 -4.88 15.67 -25.86
CA ASP A 180 -5.58 15.58 -27.16
C ASP A 180 -7.07 15.98 -27.01
N ILE A 181 -7.73 15.51 -25.95
CA ILE A 181 -9.13 15.88 -25.67
C ILE A 181 -9.26 17.37 -25.38
N GLU A 182 -8.34 17.96 -24.62
CA GLU A 182 -8.33 19.40 -24.33
C GLU A 182 -8.15 20.25 -25.60
N GLU A 183 -7.26 19.83 -26.51
CA GLU A 183 -7.04 20.49 -27.80
C GLU A 183 -8.29 20.42 -28.69
N ARG A 184 -8.89 19.23 -28.85
CA ARG A 184 -10.14 19.06 -29.60
C ARG A 184 -11.30 19.86 -29.00
N ARG A 185 -11.38 19.91 -27.67
CA ARG A 185 -12.38 20.72 -26.97
C ARG A 185 -12.20 22.20 -27.30
N ALA A 186 -10.96 22.70 -27.33
CA ALA A 186 -10.68 24.09 -27.70
C ALA A 186 -11.11 24.40 -29.14
N GLU A 187 -10.81 23.50 -30.09
CA GLU A 187 -11.23 23.64 -31.49
C GLU A 187 -12.76 23.70 -31.62
N LEU A 188 -13.48 22.76 -31.00
CA LEU A 188 -14.94 22.73 -31.03
C LEU A 188 -15.57 24.00 -30.42
N VAL A 189 -14.96 24.54 -29.35
CA VAL A 189 -15.41 25.81 -28.75
C VAL A 189 -15.24 26.98 -29.71
N GLU A 190 -14.14 27.04 -30.47
CA GLU A 190 -13.96 28.07 -31.50
C GLU A 190 -14.94 27.91 -32.68
N GLN A 191 -15.17 26.68 -33.13
CA GLN A 191 -16.18 26.39 -34.15
C GLN A 191 -17.59 26.80 -33.70
N GLU A 192 -17.95 26.54 -32.44
CA GLU A 192 -19.23 26.95 -31.87
C GLU A 192 -19.37 28.48 -31.86
N LYS A 193 -18.32 29.21 -31.45
CA LYS A 193 -18.31 30.68 -31.48
C LYS A 193 -18.49 31.22 -32.90
N ALA A 194 -17.77 30.66 -33.87
CA ALA A 194 -17.87 31.06 -35.28
C ALA A 194 -19.28 30.80 -35.84
N LEU A 195 -19.84 29.62 -35.59
CA LEU A 195 -21.19 29.28 -36.04
C LEU A 195 -22.25 30.19 -35.40
N ARG A 196 -22.14 30.47 -34.10
CA ARG A 196 -23.02 31.43 -33.40
C ARG A 196 -22.92 32.83 -34.03
N ALA A 197 -21.71 33.30 -34.35
CA ALA A 197 -21.52 34.58 -35.03
C ALA A 197 -22.14 34.59 -36.44
N HIS A 198 -21.98 33.51 -37.22
CA HIS A 198 -22.64 33.37 -38.51
C HIS A 198 -24.16 33.42 -38.39
N ILE A 199 -24.76 32.71 -37.43
CA ILE A 199 -26.20 32.76 -37.17
C ILE A 199 -26.64 34.19 -36.84
N HIS A 200 -25.90 34.91 -35.98
CA HIS A 200 -26.19 36.31 -35.66
C HIS A 200 -26.13 37.22 -36.89
N SER A 201 -25.14 37.03 -37.78
CA SER A 201 -25.04 37.80 -39.04
C SER A 201 -26.18 37.49 -40.02
N LEU A 202 -26.57 36.21 -40.15
CA LEU A 202 -27.69 35.79 -40.98
C LEU A 202 -28.99 36.39 -40.45
N ALA A 203 -29.22 36.36 -39.14
CA ALA A 203 -30.36 37.01 -38.51
C ALA A 203 -30.40 38.53 -38.74
N ALA A 204 -29.23 39.20 -38.71
CA ALA A 204 -29.12 40.63 -39.03
C ALA A 204 -29.40 40.92 -40.51
N SER A 205 -28.94 40.07 -41.44
CA SER A 205 -29.21 40.20 -42.88
C SER A 205 -30.66 39.84 -43.25
N ALA A 206 -31.26 38.91 -42.52
CA ALA A 206 -32.65 38.49 -42.64
C ALA A 206 -33.58 39.36 -41.79
N ALA A 207 -33.19 40.61 -41.48
CA ALA A 207 -33.99 41.61 -40.77
C ALA A 207 -35.24 42.01 -41.59
N LEU A 208 -36.12 41.04 -41.82
CA LEU A 208 -37.56 41.23 -41.79
C LEU A 208 -37.90 41.43 -40.31
N PRO A 209 -38.41 42.61 -39.91
CA PRO A 209 -38.88 42.80 -38.55
C PRO A 209 -39.88 41.69 -38.19
N PRO A 210 -39.98 41.29 -36.91
CA PRO A 210 -40.92 40.24 -36.48
C PRO A 210 -42.37 40.54 -36.91
N SER A 211 -42.72 41.81 -37.12
CA SER A 211 -43.98 42.24 -37.74
C SER A 211 -44.13 41.79 -39.20
N LEU A 212 -43.07 41.85 -40.03
CA LEU A 212 -43.09 41.39 -41.42
C LEU A 212 -43.10 39.87 -41.54
N LEU A 213 -42.45 39.14 -40.63
CA LEU A 213 -42.55 37.68 -40.52
C LEU A 213 -43.96 37.24 -40.12
N LEU A 214 -44.58 37.93 -39.15
CA LEU A 214 -45.96 37.70 -38.74
C LEU A 214 -46.95 38.00 -39.88
N LEU A 215 -46.72 39.09 -40.63
CA LEU A 215 -47.52 39.46 -41.79
C LEU A 215 -47.34 38.48 -42.97
N ALA A 216 -46.13 37.97 -43.21
CA ALA A 216 -45.88 36.94 -44.22
C ALA A 216 -46.55 35.60 -43.85
N LEU A 217 -46.50 35.20 -42.58
CA LEU A 217 -47.22 34.04 -42.06
C LEU A 217 -48.74 34.23 -42.13
N LEU A 218 -49.27 35.39 -41.73
CA LEU A 218 -50.69 35.74 -41.88
C LEU A 218 -51.12 35.77 -43.35
N ALA A 219 -50.31 36.30 -44.25
CA ALA A 219 -50.57 36.33 -45.67
C ALA A 219 -50.57 34.91 -46.27
N LEU A 220 -49.64 34.04 -45.90
CA LEU A 220 -49.62 32.63 -46.29
C LEU A 220 -50.84 31.87 -45.76
N LEU A 221 -51.24 32.09 -44.50
CA LEU A 221 -52.44 31.51 -43.89
C LEU A 221 -53.74 32.02 -44.53
N LEU A 222 -53.79 33.28 -44.97
CA LEU A 222 -54.93 33.90 -45.65
C LEU A 222 -54.97 33.60 -47.16
N CYS A 223 -53.85 33.27 -47.79
CA CYS A 223 -53.72 32.93 -49.22
C CYS A 223 -53.86 31.42 -49.47
N HIS A 224 -53.57 30.58 -48.46
CA HIS A 224 -53.95 29.18 -48.45
C HIS A 224 -55.49 29.05 -48.44
N ARG A 225 -56.07 28.90 -49.64
CA ARG A 225 -57.49 28.62 -49.87
C ARG A 225 -58.13 27.56 -48.94
N PRO A 226 -57.46 26.46 -48.52
CA PRO A 226 -58.13 25.48 -47.65
C PRO A 226 -58.44 26.02 -46.24
N LEU A 227 -57.65 26.95 -45.69
CA LEU A 227 -57.79 27.38 -44.29
C LEU A 227 -58.90 28.42 -44.03
N ARG A 228 -59.28 29.22 -45.05
CA ARG A 228 -60.38 30.20 -44.94
C ARG A 228 -61.73 29.56 -44.62
N SER A 229 -61.94 28.30 -45.01
CA SER A 229 -63.19 27.57 -44.79
C SER A 229 -63.36 27.10 -43.33
N LEU A 230 -62.27 26.96 -42.58
CA LEU A 230 -62.26 26.41 -41.21
C LEU A 230 -62.52 27.48 -40.13
N LEU A 231 -62.12 28.74 -40.34
CA LEU A 231 -62.27 29.82 -39.35
C LEU A 231 -63.62 30.53 -39.33
N ARG A 232 -64.50 30.34 -40.34
CA ARG A 232 -65.86 30.92 -40.33
C ARG A 232 -66.84 30.20 -39.40
N ARG A 233 -66.62 28.92 -39.10
CA ARG A 233 -67.53 28.10 -38.30
C ARG A 233 -67.48 28.37 -36.78
N PRO A 234 -66.33 28.59 -36.11
CA PRO A 234 -66.29 28.72 -34.66
C PRO A 234 -66.78 30.10 -34.12
N LEU A 235 -66.68 31.18 -34.90
CA LEU A 235 -67.11 32.51 -34.46
C LEU A 235 -68.64 32.65 -34.33
N LEU A 236 -69.41 31.94 -35.16
CA LEU A 236 -70.88 31.90 -35.06
C LEU A 236 -71.36 31.03 -33.88
N VAL A 237 -70.58 30.03 -33.47
CA VAL A 237 -70.91 29.12 -32.35
C VAL A 237 -70.65 29.77 -30.99
N CYS A 238 -69.60 30.60 -30.87
CA CYS A 238 -69.31 31.34 -29.63
C CYS A 238 -70.41 32.35 -29.25
N LEU A 239 -71.03 33.02 -30.22
CA LEU A 239 -72.12 33.99 -29.95
C LEU A 239 -73.42 33.31 -29.48
N ALA A 240 -73.64 32.05 -29.83
CA ALA A 240 -74.81 31.28 -29.39
C ALA A 240 -74.68 30.77 -27.93
N CYS A 241 -73.46 30.43 -27.49
CA CYS A 241 -73.22 29.95 -26.12
C CYS A 241 -73.41 31.03 -25.05
N LEU A 242 -73.05 32.28 -25.33
CA LEU A 242 -73.24 33.41 -24.42
C LEU A 242 -74.72 33.69 -24.12
N ARG A 243 -75.63 33.37 -25.04
CA ARG A 243 -77.09 33.48 -24.83
C ARG A 243 -77.67 32.36 -23.95
N CYS A 244 -77.02 31.20 -23.87
CA CYS A 244 -77.50 30.07 -23.06
C CYS A 244 -77.14 30.20 -21.58
N VAL A 245 -75.96 30.74 -21.27
CA VAL A 245 -75.48 30.88 -19.87
C VAL A 245 -76.36 31.84 -19.06
N TRP A 246 -76.97 32.85 -19.71
CA TRP A 246 -77.82 33.82 -19.02
C TRP A 246 -79.19 33.24 -18.58
N ARG A 247 -79.61 32.11 -19.15
CA ARG A 247 -80.91 31.47 -18.86
C ARG A 247 -80.87 30.50 -17.67
N SER A 248 -79.68 30.13 -17.19
CA SER A 248 -79.47 29.14 -16.12
C SER A 248 -79.29 29.72 -14.71
N LEU A 249 -79.32 31.04 -14.55
CA LEU A 249 -79.03 31.73 -13.28
C LEU A 249 -80.27 32.17 -12.46
N CYS A 250 -81.50 31.78 -12.85
CA CYS A 250 -82.72 32.03 -12.07
C CYS A 250 -83.54 30.75 -11.82
N PRO A 251 -83.42 30.07 -10.66
CA PRO A 251 -84.31 29.00 -10.25
C PRO A 251 -85.21 29.45 -9.09
N CYS A 252 -86.48 29.76 -9.37
CA CYS A 252 -87.54 29.85 -8.37
C CYS A 252 -88.73 29.03 -8.87
N MET A 253 -89.24 28.15 -8.02
CA MET A 253 -90.39 27.24 -8.22
C MET A 253 -90.13 25.94 -9.00
N ALA A 254 -89.84 24.86 -8.26
CA ALA A 254 -90.58 23.59 -8.35
C ALA A 254 -90.06 22.62 -7.29
N ALA A 255 -90.70 22.65 -6.12
CA ALA A 255 -90.59 21.61 -5.11
C ALA A 255 -91.38 20.35 -5.57
N ALA A 256 -90.88 19.14 -5.26
CA ALA A 256 -91.58 18.13 -4.45
C ALA A 256 -91.13 16.68 -4.70
N ARG A 257 -90.74 16.04 -3.58
CA ARG A 257 -91.02 14.66 -3.11
C ARG A 257 -90.16 13.44 -3.47
N SER A 258 -89.95 12.70 -2.35
CA SER A 258 -89.68 11.27 -2.10
C SER A 258 -88.24 10.78 -2.33
N THR A 259 -87.39 10.55 -1.31
CA THR A 259 -87.37 9.53 -0.22
C THR A 259 -87.25 8.08 -0.70
N HIS A 260 -86.06 7.48 -0.61
CA HIS A 260 -85.79 6.29 0.24
C HIS A 260 -84.33 5.77 0.15
N SER A 261 -83.76 5.52 1.34
CA SER A 261 -82.79 4.46 1.75
C SER A 261 -81.41 4.23 1.06
N THR A 262 -80.39 4.32 1.92
CA THR A 262 -78.99 3.82 1.93
C THR A 262 -78.88 2.29 2.12
N PRO A 263 -77.70 1.64 2.34
CA PRO A 263 -76.28 1.94 1.98
C PRO A 263 -75.50 0.71 1.42
N GLY A 264 -74.23 0.90 1.02
CA GLY A 264 -73.17 -0.12 1.25
C GLY A 264 -72.07 -0.22 0.18
N GLY A 265 -70.81 0.00 0.58
CA GLY A 265 -69.63 -0.51 -0.14
C GLY A 265 -68.42 0.44 -0.23
N GLN A 266 -67.57 0.47 0.79
CA GLN A 266 -66.23 1.08 0.81
C GLN A 266 -65.16 -0.02 0.93
N GLN A 267 -64.07 0.08 0.16
CA GLN A 267 -62.74 -0.54 0.38
C GLN A 267 -61.74 0.32 -0.41
N GLN A 268 -61.02 1.28 0.18
CA GLN A 268 -59.82 1.22 1.03
C GLN A 268 -58.57 0.55 0.42
N HIS A 269 -57.57 1.43 0.23
CA HIS A 269 -56.17 1.20 -0.10
C HIS A 269 -55.40 0.52 1.05
N HIS A 270 -54.45 -0.35 0.71
CA HIS A 270 -53.34 -0.71 1.60
C HIS A 270 -51.98 -0.52 0.92
N SER A 271 -51.11 0.20 1.63
CA SER A 271 -49.68 0.39 1.38
C SER A 271 -48.89 -0.57 2.27
N ALA A 272 -47.80 -1.16 1.77
CA ALA A 272 -46.91 -2.03 2.54
C ALA A 272 -45.44 -1.55 2.43
N ARG A 273 -44.90 -1.15 3.59
CA ARG A 273 -43.48 -0.98 3.92
C ARG A 273 -42.75 -2.33 3.91
N ARG A 274 -41.46 -2.35 3.53
CA ARG A 274 -40.47 -3.31 4.05
C ARG A 274 -39.21 -2.59 4.50
N ARG A 275 -38.70 -3.03 5.65
CA ARG A 275 -37.44 -2.65 6.32
C ARG A 275 -36.64 -3.94 6.60
N SER A 276 -35.32 -3.74 6.75
CA SER A 276 -34.36 -4.47 7.61
C SER A 276 -33.40 -5.47 6.98
N LYS A 277 -32.09 -5.16 7.12
CA LYS A 277 -31.03 -5.81 7.94
C LYS A 277 -29.67 -5.47 7.26
N LEU A 278 -28.73 -4.69 7.82
CA LEU A 278 -27.89 -4.80 9.02
C LEU A 278 -27.12 -6.12 9.13
N LEU A 279 -25.80 -6.06 8.87
CA LEU A 279 -24.77 -7.00 9.32
C LEU A 279 -23.43 -6.24 9.47
N GLN A 280 -22.87 -6.32 10.67
CA GLN A 280 -21.51 -5.91 11.08
C GLN A 280 -20.51 -7.05 10.81
N GLY A 281 -19.22 -6.74 10.80
CA GLY A 281 -18.18 -7.71 11.16
C GLY A 281 -16.76 -7.36 10.71
N HIS A 282 -15.94 -6.99 11.70
CA HIS A 282 -14.47 -7.12 11.87
C HIS A 282 -13.50 -6.64 10.78
#